data_AF-A0A7W8FU86-F1
#
_entry.id   AF-A0A7W8FU86-F1
#
_cell.length_a   1.000
_cell.length_b   1.000
_cell.length_c   1.000
_cell.angle_alpha   90.00
_cell.angle_beta   90.00
_cell.angle_gamma   90.00
#
_symmetry.space_group_name_H-M   'P 1'
#
loop_
_entity.id
_entity.type
_entity.pdbx_description
1 polymer ?
#
loop_
_entity_poly.entity_id
_entity_poly.type
_entity_poly.pdbx_seq_one_letter_code
_entity_poly.pdbx_strand_id
1 'polypeptide(L)' 'MTKLVNRVSHEQASHAISYASHSLVTEGFDVTHEDEKFVRSVLTGERTEAQFHRAIKSKFNV' A
#
# COMPACT_ATOMS: atom_id res chain seq x y z
N MET A 1 -8.15 19.59 -0.98
CA MET A 1 -6.78 19.03 -1.06
C MET A 1 -6.48 18.36 0.27
N THR A 2 -6.74 17.05 0.40
CA THR A 2 -6.32 16.28 1.57
C THR A 2 -4.81 16.13 1.51
N LYS A 3 -4.13 16.97 2.29
CA LYS A 3 -2.69 16.90 2.53
C LYS A 3 -2.41 15.51 3.12
N LEU A 4 -1.65 14.65 2.45
CA LEU A 4 -1.06 13.46 3.07
C LEU A 4 -0.04 13.99 4.09
N VAL A 5 -0.49 14.17 5.33
CA VAL A 5 0.27 14.87 6.39
C VAL A 5 1.42 14.03 6.94
N ASN A 6 1.50 12.74 6.61
CA ASN A 6 2.53 11.82 7.11
C ASN A 6 3.12 10.97 5.99
N ARG A 7 4.10 11.54 5.26
CA ARG A 7 5.03 10.70 4.48
C ARG A 7 5.92 9.98 5.48
N VAL A 8 5.80 8.66 5.55
CA VAL A 8 6.65 7.84 6.40
C VAL A 8 7.93 7.47 5.66
N SER A 9 9.01 7.21 6.38
CA SER A 9 10.26 6.75 5.75
C SER A 9 10.05 5.39 5.08
N HIS A 10 10.90 5.05 4.10
CA HIS A 10 10.87 3.72 3.46
C HIS A 10 11.00 2.58 4.48
N GLU A 11 11.78 2.78 5.53
CA GLU A 11 11.97 1.79 6.61
C GLU A 11 10.70 1.62 7.44
N GLN A 12 10.09 2.72 7.90
CA GLN A 12 8.82 2.69 8.64
C GLN A 12 7.70 2.07 7.81
N ALA A 13 7.60 2.43 6.53
CA ALA A 13 6.64 1.84 5.61
C ALA A 13 6.86 0.33 5.46
N SER A 14 8.12 -0.11 5.33
CA SER A 14 8.45 -1.52 5.17
C SER A 14 8.09 -2.35 6.40
N HIS A 15 8.35 -1.82 7.61
CA HIS A 15 7.93 -2.48 8.86
C HIS A 15 6.41 -2.61 8.96
N ALA A 16 5.66 -1.52 8.68
CA ALA A 16 4.20 -1.55 8.74
C ALA A 16 3.60 -2.53 7.72
N ILE A 17 4.13 -2.53 6.49
CA ILE A 17 3.69 -3.44 5.43
C ILE A 17 4.01 -4.89 5.79
N SER A 18 5.20 -5.17 6.32
CA SER A 18 5.58 -6.52 6.73
C SER A 18 4.61 -7.09 7.77
N TYR A 19 4.21 -6.28 8.76
CA TYR A 19 3.24 -6.69 9.77
C TYR A 19 1.85 -6.94 9.18
N ALA A 20 1.35 -6.01 8.35
CA ALA A 20 0.04 -6.16 7.71
C ALA A 20 -0.01 -7.35 6.75
N SER A 21 1.02 -7.52 5.94
CA SER A 21 1.20 -8.65 5.02
C SER A 21 1.18 -9.98 5.78
N HIS A 22 1.93 -10.07 6.89
CA HIS A 22 1.94 -11.26 7.73
C HIS A 22 0.55 -11.62 8.29
N SER A 23 -0.22 -10.63 8.76
CA SER A 23 -1.58 -10.86 9.26
C SER A 23 -2.49 -11.40 8.16
N LEU A 24 -2.47 -10.79 6.97
CA LEU A 24 -3.29 -11.20 5.83
C LEU A 24 -2.91 -12.59 5.33
N VAL A 25 -1.61 -12.88 5.23
CA VAL A 25 -1.12 -14.22 4.84
C VAL A 25 -1.52 -15.27 5.86
N THR A 26 -1.49 -14.95 7.16
CA THR A 26 -1.94 -15.85 8.23
C THR A 26 -3.42 -16.19 8.12
N GLU A 27 -4.24 -15.24 7.65
CA GLU A 27 -5.66 -15.44 7.36
C GLU A 27 -5.91 -16.14 6.01
N GLY A 28 -4.86 -16.46 5.25
CA GLY A 28 -4.93 -17.19 3.98
C GLY A 28 -5.10 -16.31 2.75
N PHE A 29 -4.93 -15.00 2.87
CA PHE A 29 -4.91 -14.10 1.71
C PHE A 29 -3.55 -14.16 1.00
N ASP A 30 -3.60 -14.13 -0.34
CA ASP A 30 -2.39 -14.00 -1.16
C ASP A 30 -1.98 -12.52 -1.21
N VAL A 31 -0.83 -12.21 -0.61
CA VAL A 31 -0.22 -10.88 -0.63
C VAL A 31 1.04 -10.95 -1.47
N THR A 32 1.00 -10.33 -2.64
CA THR A 32 2.15 -10.37 -3.55
C THR A 32 3.18 -9.29 -3.23
N HIS A 33 4.42 -9.51 -3.66
CA HIS A 33 5.46 -8.48 -3.57
C HIS A 33 5.09 -7.20 -4.35
N GLU A 34 4.27 -7.32 -5.40
CA GLU A 34 3.77 -6.17 -6.15
C GLU A 34 2.78 -5.35 -5.33
N ASP A 35 1.89 -5.99 -4.57
CA ASP A 35 0.93 -5.31 -3.69
C ASP A 35 1.68 -4.56 -2.57
N GLU A 36 2.68 -5.19 -1.95
CA GLU A 36 3.53 -4.55 -0.94
C GLU A 36 4.27 -3.33 -1.50
N LYS A 37 4.90 -3.47 -2.66
CA LYS A 37 5.59 -2.38 -3.35
C LYS A 37 4.63 -1.24 -3.70
N PHE A 38 3.42 -1.59 -4.12
CA PHE A 38 2.42 -0.61 -4.49
C PHE A 38 1.95 0.20 -3.28
N VAL A 39 1.62 -0.45 -2.17
CA VAL A 39 1.26 0.22 -0.91
C VAL A 39 2.42 1.08 -0.39
N ARG A 40 3.66 0.57 -0.42
CA ARG A 40 4.84 1.34 -0.02
C ARG A 40 4.97 2.65 -0.78
N SER A 41 4.77 2.62 -2.11
CA SER A 41 4.84 3.82 -2.95
C SER A 41 3.82 4.89 -2.55
N VAL A 42 2.66 4.49 -2.01
CA VAL A 42 1.65 5.44 -1.52
C VAL A 42 2.08 6.03 -0.17
N LEU A 43 2.55 5.19 0.75
CA LEU A 43 2.98 5.60 2.09
C LEU A 43 4.20 6.53 2.09
N THR A 44 5.13 6.32 1.16
CA THR A 44 6.32 7.18 0.98
C THR A 44 6.03 8.41 0.11
N GLY A 45 4.84 8.49 -0.49
CA GLY A 45 4.40 9.62 -1.32
C GLY A 45 4.93 9.62 -2.75
N GLU A 46 5.53 8.52 -3.22
CA GLU A 46 5.86 8.29 -4.64
C GLU A 46 4.58 8.20 -5.51
N ARG A 47 3.47 7.74 -4.91
CA ARG A 47 2.13 7.76 -5.51
C ARG A 47 1.15 8.45 -4.57
N THR A 48 0.14 9.06 -5.18
CA THR A 48 -0.99 9.65 -4.44
C THR A 48 -2.06 8.61 -4.13
N GLU A 49 -2.82 8.84 -3.07
CA GLU A 49 -4.00 8.04 -2.73
C GLU A 49 -5.02 7.99 -3.89
N ALA A 50 -5.21 9.09 -4.63
CA ALA A 50 -6.09 9.12 -5.80
C ALA A 50 -5.59 8.25 -6.97
N GLN A 51 -4.27 8.07 -7.12
CA GLN A 51 -3.70 7.12 -8.08
C GLN A 51 -3.85 5.69 -7.58
N PHE A 52 -3.71 5.47 -6.27
CA PHE A 52 -3.97 4.19 -5.63
C PHE A 52 -5.40 3.70 -5.89
N HIS A 53 -6.40 4.50 -5.51
CA HIS A 53 -7.80 4.15 -5.72
C HIS A 53 -8.16 3.89 -7.19
N ARG A 54 -7.63 4.70 -8.12
CA ARG A 54 -7.85 4.47 -9.55
C ARG A 54 -7.27 3.14 -10.04
N ALA A 55 -6.06 2.79 -9.60
CA ALA A 55 -5.44 1.53 -9.98
C ALA A 55 -6.21 0.32 -9.45
N ILE A 56 -6.66 0.37 -8.18
CA ILE A 56 -7.46 -0.71 -7.58
C ILE A 56 -8.79 -0.87 -8.32
N LYS A 57 -9.52 0.22 -8.56
CA LYS A 57 -10.77 0.19 -9.34
C LYS A 57 -10.56 -0.41 -10.73
N SER A 58 -9.47 -0.05 -11.40
CA SER A 58 -9.13 -0.61 -12.70
C SER A 58 -8.75 -2.10 -12.65
N LYS A 59 -8.05 -2.55 -11.61
CA LYS A 59 -7.64 -3.97 -11.44
C LYS A 59 -8.83 -4.89 -11.23
N PHE A 60 -9.84 -4.42 -10.50
CA PHE A 60 -11.02 -5.21 -10.14
C PHE A 60 -12.29 -4.87 -10.94
N ASN A 61 -12.22 -3.87 -11.83
CA ASN A 61 -13.33 -3.37 -12.65
C ASN A 61 -14.57 -2.99 -11.82
N VAL A 62 -14.36 -2.13 -10.81
CA VAL A 62 -15.37 -1.65 -9.84
C VAL A 62 -15.47 -0.13 -9.76
#